data_AF-A0A1Y6GF48-F1
#
_entry.id   AF-A0A1Y6GF48-F1
#
_cell.length_a   1.000
_cell.length_b   1.000
_cell.length_c   1.000
_cell.angle_alpha   90.00
_cell.angle_beta   90.00
_cell.angle_gamma   90.00
#
_symmetry.space_group_name_H-M   'P 1'
#
loop_
_entity.id
_entity.type
_entity.pdbx_description
1 polymer ?
#
loop_
_entity_poly.entity_id
_entity_poly.type
_entity_poly.pdbx_seq_one_letter_code
_entity_poly.pdbx_strand_id
1 'polypeptide(L)'
;MGGNVFFEIFIFWYMAIIIWLVSGFSIIFFIIALIKKSQILMGISLALMLPNILLLFFQELEPILIFLFIVWFALQIFMLFRLCKHMNVNTA
;
A
#
# COMPACT_ATOMS: atom_id res chain seq x y z
N MET A 1 -7.79 -33.34 17.97
CA MET A 1 -7.97 -31.99 17.38
C MET A 1 -6.61 -31.43 16.97
N GLY A 2 -5.96 -31.98 15.93
CA GLY A 2 -4.60 -31.59 15.53
C GLY A 2 -4.44 -31.14 14.07
N GLY A 3 -5.51 -31.16 13.28
CA GLY A 3 -5.46 -30.77 11.85
C GLY A 3 -5.51 -29.26 11.61
N ASN A 4 -5.99 -28.46 12.57
CA ASN A 4 -6.21 -27.03 12.38
C ASN A 4 -4.93 -26.20 12.53
N VAL A 5 -3.96 -26.62 13.35
CA VAL A 5 -2.77 -25.81 13.66
C VAL A 5 -1.89 -25.60 12.41
N PHE A 6 -1.66 -26.65 11.62
CA PHE A 6 -0.90 -26.52 10.37
C PHE A 6 -1.62 -25.66 9.34
N PHE A 7 -2.95 -25.73 9.30
CA PHE A 7 -3.77 -24.91 8.41
C PHE A 7 -3.74 -23.43 8.80
N GLU A 8 -3.82 -23.12 10.10
CA GLU A 8 -3.71 -21.77 10.65
C GLU A 8 -2.32 -21.15 10.40
N ILE A 9 -1.25 -21.93 10.61
CA ILE A 9 0.11 -21.47 10.30
C ILE A 9 0.26 -21.21 8.79
N PHE A 10 -0.29 -22.09 7.96
CA PHE A 10 -0.23 -21.93 6.51
C PHE A 10 -0.95 -20.67 6.04
N ILE A 11 -2.17 -20.41 6.54
CA ILE A 11 -2.94 -19.23 6.14
C ILE A 11 -2.30 -17.92 6.63
N PHE A 12 -1.67 -17.94 7.80
CA PHE A 12 -0.90 -16.81 8.31
C PHE A 12 0.25 -16.43 7.36
N TRP A 13 1.10 -17.40 6.99
CA TRP A 13 2.21 -17.16 6.07
C TRP A 13 1.74 -16.76 4.67
N TYR A 14 0.67 -17.40 4.17
CA TYR A 14 0.08 -17.08 2.89
C TYR A 14 -0.40 -15.62 2.83
N MET A 15 -1.15 -15.17 3.83
CA MET A 15 -1.63 -13.78 3.93
C MET A 15 -0.47 -12.80 4.09
N ALA A 16 0.54 -13.14 4.90
CA ALA A 16 1.75 -12.33 5.05
C ALA A 16 2.46 -12.11 3.70
N ILE A 17 2.68 -13.19 2.92
CA ILE A 17 3.31 -13.12 1.60
C ILE A 17 2.52 -12.20 0.66
N ILE A 18 1.19 -12.29 0.65
CA ILE A 18 0.34 -11.43 -0.18
C ILE A 18 0.51 -9.96 0.22
N ILE A 19 0.45 -9.64 1.51
CA ILE A 19 0.60 -8.26 2.01
C ILE A 19 1.96 -7.69 1.59
N TRP A 20 3.04 -8.47 1.73
CA TRP A 20 4.38 -8.05 1.33
C TRP A 20 4.51 -7.86 -0.18
N LEU A 21 3.94 -8.75 -1.00
CA LEU A 21 3.93 -8.61 -2.46
C LEU A 21 3.17 -7.37 -2.91
N VAL A 22 1.95 -7.17 -2.40
CA VAL A 22 1.12 -6.01 -2.75
C VAL A 22 1.79 -4.70 -2.30
N SER A 23 2.39 -4.68 -1.11
CA SER A 23 3.17 -3.53 -0.63
C SER A 23 4.37 -3.26 -1.53
N GLY A 24 5.12 -4.29 -1.91
CA GLY A 24 6.25 -4.18 -2.83
C GLY A 24 5.86 -3.62 -4.19
N PHE A 25 4.78 -4.13 -4.78
CA PHE A 25 4.25 -3.59 -6.03
C PHE A 25 3.81 -2.13 -5.88
N SER A 26 3.11 -1.78 -4.80
CA SER A 26 2.72 -0.39 -4.53
C SER A 26 3.93 0.54 -4.52
N ILE A 27 5.03 0.15 -3.87
CA ILE A 27 6.29 0.91 -3.84
C ILE A 27 6.88 1.06 -5.25
N ILE A 28 6.94 -0.01 -6.03
CA ILE A 28 7.47 0.02 -7.40
C ILE A 28 6.66 0.98 -8.27
N PHE A 29 5.32 0.87 -8.23
CA PHE A 29 4.43 1.76 -8.96
C PHE A 29 4.56 3.22 -8.49
N PHE A 30 4.73 3.45 -7.19
CA PHE A 30 4.95 4.78 -6.63
C PHE A 30 6.23 5.42 -7.18
N ILE A 31 7.36 4.70 -7.16
CA ILE A 31 8.63 5.20 -7.68
C ILE A 31 8.52 5.52 -9.18
N ILE A 32 7.94 4.62 -9.97
CA ILE A 32 7.74 4.83 -11.41
C ILE A 32 6.81 6.03 -11.66
N ALA A 33 5.75 6.19 -10.85
CA ALA A 33 4.83 7.31 -10.95
C ALA A 33 5.51 8.66 -10.69
N LEU A 34 6.39 8.72 -9.69
CA LEU A 34 7.16 9.92 -9.37
C LEU A 34 8.12 10.29 -10.52
N ILE A 35 8.83 9.30 -11.09
CA ILE A 35 9.77 9.53 -12.21
C ILE A 35 9.01 10.01 -13.45
N LYS A 36 7.90 9.33 -13.81
CA LYS A 36 7.10 9.67 -14.99
C LYS A 36 6.13 10.83 -14.76
N LYS A 37 6.06 11.37 -13.54
CA LYS A 37 5.06 12.35 -13.08
C LYS A 37 3.63 11.99 -13.48
N SER A 38 3.29 10.70 -13.45
CA SER A 38 2.00 10.21 -13.92
C SER A 38 1.03 10.01 -12.77
N GLN A 39 -0.09 10.73 -12.81
CA GLN A 39 -1.17 10.62 -11.82
C GLN A 39 -1.84 9.24 -11.83
N ILE A 40 -1.97 8.62 -13.00
CA ILE A 40 -2.63 7.32 -13.13
C ILE A 40 -1.81 6.24 -12.41
N LEU A 41 -0.50 6.18 -12.68
CA LEU A 41 0.41 5.25 -12.01
C LEU A 41 0.45 5.49 -10.49
N MET A 42 0.36 6.76 -10.09
CA MET A 42 0.29 7.14 -8.68
C MET A 42 -1.00 6.65 -8.01
N GLY A 43 -2.14 6.82 -8.68
CA GLY A 43 -3.44 6.31 -8.22
C GLY A 43 -3.46 4.78 -8.14
N ILE A 44 -2.84 4.07 -9.08
CA ILE A 44 -2.70 2.61 -9.05
C ILE A 44 -1.87 2.17 -7.83
N SER A 45 -0.74 2.83 -7.57
CA SER A 45 0.07 2.57 -6.37
C SER A 45 -0.74 2.71 -5.08
N LEU A 46 -1.55 3.77 -4.99
CA LEU A 46 -2.38 4.08 -3.84
C LEU A 46 -3.52 3.07 -3.67
N ALA A 47 -4.15 2.67 -4.78
CA ALA A 47 -5.17 1.64 -4.81
C ALA A 47 -4.63 0.27 -4.39
N LEU A 48 -3.38 -0.06 -4.75
CA LEU A 48 -2.71 -1.27 -4.27
C LEU A 48 -2.40 -1.22 -2.77
N MET A 49 -2.10 -0.04 -2.22
CA MET A 49 -1.83 0.13 -0.79
C MET A 49 -3.10 0.07 0.07
N LEU A 50 -4.26 0.38 -0.53
CA LEU A 50 -5.53 0.53 0.17
C LEU A 50 -6.03 -0.77 0.83
N PRO A 51 -5.99 -1.96 0.18
CA PRO A 51 -6.25 -3.24 0.83
C PRO A 51 -5.37 -3.51 2.06
N ASN A 52 -4.09 -3.11 2.01
CA ASN A 52 -3.17 -3.30 3.14
C ASN A 52 -3.57 -2.41 4.32
N ILE A 53 -3.95 -1.15 4.05
CA ILE A 53 -4.49 -0.22 5.05
C ILE A 53 -5.80 -0.72 5.65
N LEU A 54 -6.69 -1.30 4.84
CA LEU A 54 -7.93 -1.89 5.36
C LEU A 54 -7.66 -3.10 6.24
N LEU A 55 -6.78 -4.01 5.82
CA LEU A 55 -6.38 -5.19 6.60
C LEU A 55 -5.75 -4.83 7.95
N LEU A 56 -5.02 -3.72 8.02
CA LEU A 56 -4.43 -3.21 9.25
C LEU A 56 -5.46 -2.91 10.35
N PHE A 57 -6.72 -2.61 10.01
CA PHE A 57 -7.77 -2.40 11.02
C PHE A 57 -8.36 -3.70 11.58
N PHE A 58 -8.19 -4.82 10.87
CA PHE A 58 -8.73 -6.13 11.27
C PHE A 58 -7.68 -7.03 11.92
N GLN A 59 -6.40 -6.72 11.76
CA GLN A 59 -5.29 -7.52 12.29
C GLN A 59 -4.62 -6.82 13.47
N GLU A 60 -4.35 -7.59 14.53
CA GLU A 60 -3.54 -7.16 15.67
C GLU A 60 -2.05 -7.15 15.30
N LEU A 61 -1.69 -6.30 14.33
CA LEU A 61 -0.30 -6.08 13.92
C LEU A 61 0.45 -5.23 14.96
N GLU A 62 1.78 -5.34 14.96
CA GLU A 62 2.58 -4.50 15.86
C GLU A 62 2.37 -3.01 15.57
N PRO A 63 2.23 -2.15 16.61
CA PRO A 63 1.99 -0.72 16.45
C PRO A 63 3.00 -0.02 15.53
N ILE A 64 4.27 -0.47 15.55
CA ILE A 64 5.34 0.09 14.73
C ILE A 64 5.08 -0.13 13.23
N LEU A 65 4.59 -1.32 12.86
CA LEU A 65 4.27 -1.67 11.48
C LEU A 65 3.04 -0.90 11.02
N ILE A 66 2.02 -0.82 11.89
CA ILE A 66 0.82 -0.03 11.61
C ILE A 66 1.18 1.42 11.31
N PHE A 67 2.02 2.04 12.15
CA PHE A 67 2.48 3.40 11.96
C PHE A 67 3.24 3.57 10.63
N LEU A 68 4.16 2.65 10.31
CA LEU A 68 4.93 2.67 9.06
C LEU A 68 4.01 2.65 7.83
N PHE A 69 3.02 1.76 7.81
CA PHE A 69 2.08 1.65 6.71
C PHE A 69 1.20 2.89 6.55
N ILE A 70 0.69 3.45 7.65
CA ILE A 70 -0.13 4.67 7.62
C ILE A 70 0.69 5.86 7.12
N VAL A 71 1.91 6.05 7.65
CA VAL A 71 2.80 7.13 7.22
C VAL A 71 3.13 6.99 5.73
N TRP A 72 3.42 5.77 5.29
CA TRP A 72 3.70 5.50 3.88
C TRP A 72 2.51 5.83 2.98
N PHE A 73 1.31 5.39 3.37
CA PHE A 73 0.07 5.68 2.64
C PHE A 73 -0.24 7.17 2.59
N ALA A 74 -0.08 7.89 3.72
CA ALA A 74 -0.24 9.33 3.77
C ALA A 74 0.74 10.05 2.84
N LEU A 75 1.99 9.58 2.75
CA LEU A 75 2.99 10.10 1.83
C LEU A 75 2.59 9.89 0.36
N GLN A 76 2.02 8.73 0.01
CA GLN A 76 1.48 8.48 -1.32
C GLN A 76 0.34 9.45 -1.67
N ILE A 77 -0.60 9.65 -0.74
CA ILE A 77 -1.71 10.61 -0.90
C ILE A 77 -1.19 12.03 -1.10
N PHE A 78 -0.26 12.47 -0.25
CA PHE A 78 0.32 13.81 -0.33
C PHE A 78 0.98 14.08 -1.68
N MET A 79 1.77 13.12 -2.16
CA MET A 79 2.43 13.23 -3.46
C MET A 79 1.42 13.21 -4.62
N LEU A 80 0.33 12.44 -4.52
CA LEU A 80 -0.75 12.46 -5.51
C LEU A 80 -1.40 13.84 -5.59
N PHE A 81 -1.76 14.46 -4.46
CA PHE A 81 -2.31 15.81 -4.42
C PHE A 81 -1.35 16.85 -5.04
N ARG A 82 -0.05 16.74 -4.75
CA ARG A 82 0.97 17.63 -5.33
C ARG A 82 1.05 17.50 -6.85
N LEU A 83 1.01 16.28 -7.38
CA LEU A 83 0.99 15.99 -8.81
C LEU A 83 -0.31 16.48 -9.48
N CYS A 84 -1.45 16.34 -8.82
CA CYS A 84 -2.73 16.87 -9.27
C CYS A 84 -2.71 18.40 -9.39
N LYS A 85 -2.21 19.10 -8.36
CA LYS A 85 -2.10 20.55 -8.36
C LYS A 85 -1.17 21.08 -9.47
N HIS A 86 -0.01 20.45 -9.66
CA HIS A 86 0.96 20.90 -10.66
C HIS A 86 0.44 20.77 -12.10
N MET A 87 -0.33 19.72 -12.40
CA MET A 87 -0.89 19.53 -13.74
C MET A 87 -2.00 20.55 -14.03
N ASN A 88 -2.86 20.85 -13.04
CA ASN A 88 -3.93 21.84 -13.19
C ASN A 88 -3.38 23.24 -13.55
N VAL A 89 -2.25 23.63 -12.97
CA VAL A 89 -1.57 24.91 -13.27
C VAL A 89 -1.00 24.96 -14.69
N ASN A 90 -0.59 23.83 -15.28
CA ASN A 90 -0.05 23.80 -16.65
C ASN A 90 -1.14 23.74 -17.74
N THR A 91 -2.40 23.52 -17.37
CA THR A 91 -3.56 23.47 -18.28
C THR A 91 -4.43 24.73 -18.26
N ALA A 92 -4.08 25.72 -17.44
CA ALA A 92 -4.69 27.04 -17.40
C ALA A 92 -3.79 28.06 -18.11
#